data_AF-A0A368H3J0-F1
#
_entry.id   AF-A0A368H3J0-F1
#
_cell.length_a   1.000
_cell.length_b   1.000
_cell.length_c   1.000
_cell.angle_alpha   90.00
_cell.angle_beta   90.00
_cell.angle_gamma   90.00
#
_symmetry.space_group_name_H-M   'P 1'
#
loop_
_entity.id
_entity.type
_entity.pdbx_description
1 polymer ?
#
loop_
_entity_poly.entity_id
_entity_poly.type
_entity_poly.pdbx_seq_one_letter_code
_entity_poly.pdbx_strand_id
1 'polypeptide(L)' 'MSKDVLIDGFALTKSWLQDRVERVHGVRPRVGKVEPLGKDAVGYMSVIRRVWLEWDSDRSELPKSVIVKVRPG' A
#
# COMPACT_ATOMS: atom_id res chain seq x y z
N MET A 1 14.10 6.39 11.33
CA MET A 1 13.29 6.16 10.11
C MET A 1 11.83 6.25 10.49
N SER A 2 11.04 7.09 9.81
CA SER A 2 9.65 7.34 10.21
C SER A 2 8.80 6.09 10.00
N LYS A 3 8.13 5.61 11.06
CA LYS A 3 7.31 4.38 11.05
C LYS A 3 6.14 4.44 10.05
N ASP A 4 5.84 5.63 9.54
CA ASP A 4 4.73 5.92 8.63
C ASP A 4 5.11 5.93 7.15
N VAL A 5 6.39 5.72 6.79
CA VAL A 5 6.78 5.61 5.37
C VAL A 5 6.26 4.29 4.79
N LEU A 6 5.62 4.36 3.62
CA LEU A 6 5.12 3.19 2.89
C LEU A 6 6.17 2.66 1.90
N ILE A 7 6.88 3.55 1.20
CA ILE A 7 7.93 3.21 0.26
C ILE A 7 9.10 4.17 0.47
N ASP A 8 10.25 3.64 0.91
CA ASP A 8 11.45 4.44 1.12
C ASP A 8 11.89 5.16 -0.17
N GLY A 9 12.35 6.40 -0.02
CA GLY A 9 12.72 7.27 -1.14
C GLY A 9 11.55 7.99 -1.82
N PHE A 10 10.30 7.74 -1.37
CA PHE A 10 9.11 8.44 -1.85
C PHE A 10 8.35 9.09 -0.69
N ALA A 11 7.72 10.24 -0.95
CA ALA A 11 6.84 10.91 0.00
C ALA A 11 5.46 10.24 0.10
N LEU A 12 5.44 8.90 0.21
CA LEU A 12 4.22 8.11 0.30
C LEU A 12 4.13 7.44 1.66
N THR A 13 3.05 7.69 2.39
CA THR A 13 2.86 7.23 3.77
C THR A 13 1.82 6.12 3.88
N LYS A 14 1.85 5.37 5.00
CA LYS A 14 0.82 4.38 5.33
C LYS A 14 -0.52 5.06 5.57
N SER A 15 -0.51 6.19 6.28
CA SER A 15 -1.67 7.06 6.49
C SER A 15 -2.37 7.43 5.18
N TRP A 16 -1.63 7.88 4.17
CA TRP A 16 -2.17 8.20 2.84
C TRP A 16 -2.89 7.01 2.20
N LEU A 17 -2.31 5.80 2.29
CA LEU A 17 -2.91 4.61 1.73
C LEU A 17 -4.20 4.23 2.46
N GLN A 18 -4.17 4.27 3.80
CA GLN A 18 -5.33 3.97 4.62
C GLN A 18 -6.48 4.92 4.32
N ASP A 19 -6.23 6.23 4.22
CA ASP A 19 -7.25 7.23 3.89
C ASP A 19 -7.88 6.97 2.52
N ARG A 20 -7.08 6.53 1.54
CA ARG A 20 -7.56 6.17 0.20
C ARG A 20 -8.43 4.92 0.22
N VAL A 21 -8.01 3.88 0.93
CA VAL A 21 -8.76 2.63 1.03
C VAL A 21 -10.05 2.84 1.82
N GLU A 22 -10.00 3.58 2.93
CA GLU A 22 -11.16 3.91 3.76
C GLU A 22 -12.21 4.70 2.98
N ARG A 23 -11.79 5.67 2.15
CA ARG A 23 -12.72 6.42 1.28
C ARG A 23 -13.48 5.52 0.31
N VAL A 24 -12.88 4.41 -0.14
CA VAL A 24 -13.49 3.49 -1.12
C VAL A 24 -14.35 2.43 -0.44
N HIS A 25 -13.90 1.87 0.69
CA HIS A 25 -14.54 0.72 1.34
C HIS A 25 -15.34 1.08 2.60
N GLY A 26 -15.24 2.32 3.09
CA GLY A 26 -15.90 2.81 4.29
C GLY A 26 -15.33 2.25 5.60
N VAL A 27 -14.23 1.50 5.54
CA VAL A 27 -13.55 0.89 6.69
C VAL A 27 -12.05 1.11 6.54
N ARG A 28 -11.37 1.42 7.64
CA ARG A 28 -9.93 1.67 7.64
C ARG A 28 -9.13 0.38 7.81
N PRO A 29 -8.26 -0.01 6.87
CA PRO A 29 -7.39 -1.16 7.06
C PRO A 29 -6.18 -0.82 7.94
N ARG A 30 -5.60 -1.84 8.56
CA ARG A 30 -4.21 -1.81 9.03
C ARG A 30 -3.29 -2.16 7.86
N VAL A 31 -2.19 -1.41 7.72
CA VAL A 31 -1.15 -1.70 6.72
C VAL A 31 -0.22 -2.76 7.27
N GLY A 32 -0.28 -3.95 6.67
CA GLY A 32 0.59 -5.08 7.00
C GLY A 32 1.90 -5.03 6.22
N LYS A 33 2.31 -6.17 5.68
CA LYS A 33 3.56 -6.31 4.92
C LYS A 33 3.53 -5.50 3.63
N VAL A 34 4.65 -4.82 3.35
CA VAL A 34 4.91 -4.16 2.07
C VAL A 34 6.06 -4.88 1.38
N GLU A 35 5.86 -5.33 0.15
CA GLU A 35 6.88 -6.08 -0.58
C GLU A 35 6.94 -5.70 -2.07
N PRO A 36 8.13 -5.81 -2.70
CA PRO A 36 8.29 -5.83 -4.15
C PRO A 36 7.25 -6.71 -4.86
N LEU A 37 6.58 -6.18 -5.89
CA LEU A 37 5.74 -7.01 -6.76
C LEU A 37 6.61 -7.78 -7.75
N GLY A 38 7.14 -8.93 -7.33
CA GLY A 38 8.00 -9.79 -8.14
C GLY A 38 9.43 -9.27 -8.31
N LYS A 39 10.21 -9.98 -9.13
CA LYS A 39 11.64 -9.68 -9.42
C LYS A 39 11.84 -8.32 -10.11
N ASP A 40 10.81 -7.78 -10.76
CA ASP A 40 10.85 -6.56 -11.56
C ASP A 40 10.27 -5.33 -10.83
N ALA A 41 10.11 -5.39 -9.51
CA ALA A 41 9.50 -4.33 -8.70
C ALA A 41 10.29 -3.00 -8.65
N VAL A 42 11.46 -2.98 -9.27
CA VAL A 42 12.29 -1.80 -9.56
C VAL A 42 12.52 -1.81 -11.07
N GLY A 43 11.46 -1.53 -11.83
CA GLY A 43 11.60 -1.27 -13.27
C GLY A 43 12.16 0.13 -13.50
N TYR A 44 12.86 0.33 -14.62
CA TYR A 44 13.59 1.54 -15.02
C TYR A 44 12.85 2.89 -14.84
N MET A 45 11.51 2.89 -14.71
CA MET A 45 10.67 4.09 -14.50
C MET A 45 9.50 3.91 -13.53
N SER A 46 9.46 2.87 -12.69
CA SER A 46 8.44 2.79 -11.65
C SER A 46 8.79 1.85 -10.52
N VAL A 47 8.43 2.26 -9.30
CA VAL A 47 8.49 1.41 -8.12
C VAL A 47 7.11 0.81 -7.88
N ILE A 48 7.04 -0.52 -7.86
CA ILE A 48 5.79 -1.25 -7.65
C ILE A 48 5.89 -2.06 -6.36
N ARG A 49 4.91 -1.90 -5.48
CA ARG A 49 4.81 -2.63 -4.22
C ARG A 49 3.44 -3.26 -4.06
N ARG A 50 3.41 -4.49 -3.57
CA ARG A 50 2.21 -5.09 -2.98
C ARG A 50 2.15 -4.69 -1.52
N VAL A 51 1.02 -4.16 -1.11
CA VAL A 51 0.73 -3.82 0.28
C VAL A 51 -0.38 -4.72 0.77
N TRP A 52 -0.08 -5.54 1.77
CA TRP A 52 -1.06 -6.40 2.43
C TRP A 52 -1.90 -5.57 3.40
N LEU A 53 -3.21 -5.84 3.40
CA LEU A 53 -4.18 -5.15 4.24
C LEU A 53 -4.73 -6.14 5.27
N GLU A 54 -4.78 -5.68 6.51
CA GLU A 54 -5.43 -6.38 7.60
C GLU A 54 -6.68 -5.60 8.00
N TRP A 55 -7.78 -6.32 8.20
CA TRP A 55 -9.08 -5.72 8.46
C TRP A 55 -9.56 -6.13 9.84
N ASP A 56 -10.12 -5.16 10.56
CA ASP A 56 -10.90 -5.42 11.77
C ASP A 56 -12.39 -5.39 11.40
N SER A 57 -12.78 -6.31 10.50
CA SER A 57 -14.12 -6.42 9.96
C SER A 57 -14.35 -7.82 9.40
N ASP A 58 -15.55 -8.37 9.61
CA ASP A 58 -15.97 -9.68 9.10
C ASP A 58 -16.38 -9.66 7.62
N ARG A 59 -16.18 -8.53 6.92
CA ARG A 59 -16.51 -8.34 5.50
C ARG A 59 -15.54 -9.10 4.59
N SER A 60 -16.00 -10.21 4.03
CA SER A 60 -15.22 -11.06 3.13
C SER A 60 -14.87 -10.41 1.77
N GLU A 61 -15.60 -9.37 1.38
CA GLU A 61 -15.42 -8.63 0.12
C GLU A 61 -14.25 -7.63 0.15
N LEU A 62 -13.65 -7.42 1.32
CA LEU A 62 -12.54 -6.49 1.49
C LEU A 62 -11.26 -7.02 0.84
N PRO A 63 -10.49 -6.17 0.13
CA PRO A 63 -9.30 -6.63 -0.56
C PRO A 63 -8.21 -7.04 0.42
N LYS A 64 -7.61 -8.22 0.20
CA LYS A 64 -6.47 -8.72 1.01
C LYS A 64 -5.18 -7.92 0.78
N SER A 65 -5.04 -7.31 -0.39
CA SER A 65 -3.87 -6.51 -0.75
C SER A 65 -4.20 -5.50 -1.83
N VAL A 66 -3.37 -4.47 -1.94
CA VAL A 66 -3.41 -3.46 -3.01
C VAL A 66 -2.04 -3.32 -3.66
N ILE A 67 -2.04 -2.92 -4.93
CA ILE A 67 -0.81 -2.64 -5.68
C ILE A 67 -0.61 -1.12 -5.74
N VAL A 68 0.53 -0.67 -5.25
CA VAL A 68 0.96 0.72 -5.31
C VAL A 68 2.03 0.84 -6.39
N LYS A 69 1.79 1.69 -7.38
CA LYS A 69 2.74 2.02 -8.45
C LYS A 69 3.09 3.50 -8.35
N VAL A 70 4.37 3.79 -8.15
CA VAL A 70 4.91 5.15 -8.14
C VAL A 70 5.78 5.35 -9.38
N ARG A 71 5.58 6.47 -10.10
CA ARG A 71 6.39 6.86 -11.25
C ARG A 71 7.29 8.03 -10.82
N PRO A 72 8.58 8.06 -11.18
CA PRO A 72 9.39 9.27 -11.10
C PRO A 72 8.72 10.37 -11.92
N GLY A 73 8.64 11.58 -11.36
CA GLY A 73 8.21 12.79 -12.06
C GLY A 73 9.38 13.48 -12.73
#